data_AF-A0A821G3I6-F1
#
_entry.id   AF-A0A821G3I6-F1
#
_cell.length_a   1.000
_cell.length_b   1.000
_cell.length_c   1.000
_cell.angle_alpha   90.00
_cell.angle_beta   90.00
_cell.angle_gamma   90.00
#
_symmetry.space_group_name_H-M   'P 1'
#
loop_
_entity.id
_entity.type
_entity.pdbx_description
1 polymer ?
#
loop_
_entity_poly.entity_id
_entity_poly.type
_entity_poly.pdbx_seq_one_letter_code
_entity_poly.pdbx_strand_id
1 'polypeptide(L)'
;ILGGLWGASLIRARHTLVNIFKPMLIPSIVQNYHINEDQKFLNDYVKDHVRNHSLIFDSYFCEILGGQPFLSQRPIDGCYLGCIRPCCNNAKNVHFRERKIPCPIECRPKDHLDWIYC
;
A
#
# COMPACT_ATOMS: atom_id res chain seq x y z
N ILE A 1 4.04 0.20 -2.08
CA ILE A 1 3.85 0.42 -0.62
C ILE A 1 3.06 1.71 -0.48
N LEU A 2 2.05 1.78 0.40
CA LEU A 2 1.31 3.02 0.66
C LEU A 2 1.90 3.72 1.89
N GLY A 3 2.30 4.98 1.72
CA GLY A 3 2.71 5.87 2.82
C GLY A 3 1.61 5.95 3.88
N GLY A 4 2.01 5.92 5.15
CA GLY A 4 1.09 6.06 6.29
C GLY A 4 0.30 4.81 6.71
N LEU A 5 0.44 3.67 6.01
CA LEU A 5 -0.26 2.41 6.34
C LEU A 5 0.69 1.27 6.72
N TRP A 6 1.98 1.55 6.85
CA TRP A 6 2.98 0.54 7.22
C TRP A 6 3.37 0.70 8.69
N GLY A 7 3.66 -0.43 9.35
CA GLY A 7 4.09 -0.48 10.73
C GLY A 7 5.04 -1.65 10.95
N ALA A 8 5.87 -1.57 11.99
CA ALA A 8 6.85 -2.61 12.29
C ALA A 8 6.91 -2.88 13.80
N SER A 9 7.08 -4.15 14.15
CA SER A 9 7.35 -4.57 15.54
C SER A 9 8.82 -4.29 15.88
N LEU A 10 9.07 -3.26 16.68
CA LEU A 10 10.43 -2.83 17.07
C LEU A 10 11.28 -3.99 17.63
N ILE A 11 10.70 -4.84 18.47
CA ILE A 11 11.41 -5.98 19.09
C ILE A 11 11.91 -6.98 18.03
N ARG A 12 11.14 -7.19 16.96
CA ARG A 12 11.42 -8.20 15.94
C ARG A 12 12.23 -7.64 14.76
N ALA A 13 12.05 -6.37 14.44
CA ALA A 13 12.57 -5.76 13.22
C ALA A 13 13.66 -4.72 13.47
N ARG A 14 14.18 -4.57 14.70
CA ARG A 14 15.15 -3.51 15.05
C ARG A 14 16.30 -3.38 14.06
N HIS A 15 16.96 -4.48 13.73
CA HIS A 15 18.10 -4.49 12.81
C HIS A 15 17.69 -4.13 11.37
N THR A 16 16.57 -4.68 10.92
CA THR A 16 16.00 -4.38 9.59
C THR A 16 15.63 -2.90 9.47
N LEU A 17 15.00 -2.33 10.49
CA LEU A 17 14.62 -0.92 10.52
C LEU A 17 15.85 0.00 10.47
N VAL A 18 16.92 -0.33 11.19
CA VAL A 18 18.18 0.42 11.10
C VAL A 18 18.70 0.44 9.65
N ASN A 19 18.66 -0.69 8.94
CA ASN A 19 19.11 -0.74 7.56
C ASN A 19 18.20 0.03 6.60
N ILE A 20 16.88 -0.05 6.81
CA ILE A 20 15.87 0.71 6.05
C ILE A 20 16.07 2.22 6.20
N PHE A 21 16.39 2.71 7.40
CA PHE A 21 16.47 4.15 7.67
C PHE A 21 17.87 4.74 7.46
N LYS A 22 18.92 3.93 7.41
CA LYS A 22 20.29 4.39 7.12
C LYS A 22 20.40 5.31 5.89
N PRO A 23 19.79 4.98 4.74
CA PRO A 23 19.81 5.86 3.56
C PRO A 23 19.25 7.27 3.82
N MET A 24 18.29 7.41 4.74
CA MET A 24 17.72 8.72 5.11
C MET A 24 18.69 9.60 5.89
N LEU A 25 19.78 9.03 6.41
CA LEU A 25 20.83 9.77 7.11
C LEU A 25 21.92 10.29 6.16
N ILE A 26 21.86 9.93 4.87
CA ILE A 26 22.87 10.29 3.87
C ILE A 26 22.31 11.44 3.01
N PRO A 27 22.84 12.68 3.12
CA PRO A 27 22.27 13.84 2.43
C PRO A 27 22.19 13.68 0.90
N SER A 28 23.20 13.06 0.28
CA SER A 28 23.23 12.84 -1.17
C SER A 28 22.15 11.88 -1.65
N ILE A 29 21.66 10.97 -0.80
CA ILE A 29 20.53 10.10 -1.13
C ILE A 29 19.24 10.88 -0.99
N VAL A 30 19.04 11.56 0.14
CA VAL A 30 17.79 12.29 0.44
C VAL A 30 17.54 13.43 -0.56
N GLN A 31 18.58 14.12 -1.01
CA GLN A 31 18.46 15.19 -2.01
C GLN A 31 17.96 14.72 -3.38
N ASN A 32 18.03 13.41 -3.68
CA ASN A 32 17.48 12.84 -4.91
C ASN A 32 15.96 12.61 -4.85
N TYR A 33 15.34 12.83 -3.69
CA TYR A 33 13.90 12.69 -3.49
C TYR A 33 13.27 14.05 -3.24
N HIS A 34 12.26 14.39 -4.04
CA HIS A 34 11.51 15.65 -3.90
C HIS A 34 10.33 15.51 -2.94
N ILE A 35 9.65 16.64 -2.68
CA ILE A 35 8.39 16.66 -1.92
C ILE A 35 7.38 15.72 -2.60
N ASN A 36 6.70 14.88 -1.80
CA ASN A 36 5.75 13.85 -2.25
C ASN A 36 6.35 12.66 -3.02
N GLU A 37 7.66 12.42 -2.92
CA GLU A 37 8.30 11.21 -3.45
C GLU A 37 8.54 10.12 -2.39
N ASP A 38 7.81 10.17 -1.27
CA ASP A 38 7.87 9.16 -0.21
C ASP A 38 7.60 7.76 -0.76
N GLN A 39 6.63 7.63 -1.67
CA GLN A 39 6.29 6.38 -2.33
C GLN A 39 7.42 5.80 -3.18
N LYS A 40 8.19 6.66 -3.83
CA LYS A 40 9.37 6.28 -4.62
C LYS A 40 10.49 5.81 -3.70
N PHE A 41 10.78 6.57 -2.64
CA PHE A 41 11.76 6.17 -1.63
C PHE A 41 11.42 4.81 -1.00
N LEU A 42 10.15 4.60 -0.64
CA LEU A 42 9.67 3.33 -0.09
C LEU A 42 9.86 2.17 -1.09
N ASN A 43 9.62 2.40 -2.38
CA ASN A 43 9.86 1.40 -3.40
C ASN A 43 11.35 1.07 -3.56
N ASP A 44 12.21 2.09 -3.59
CA ASP A 44 13.64 1.94 -3.88
C ASP A 44 14.43 1.36 -2.69
N TYR A 45 14.09 1.75 -1.46
CA TYR A 45 14.90 1.43 -0.27
C TYR A 45 14.19 0.56 0.77
N VAL A 46 12.87 0.36 0.71
CA VAL A 46 12.13 -0.36 1.76
C VAL A 46 11.57 -1.68 1.26
N LYS A 47 10.99 -1.71 0.06
CA LYS A 47 10.27 -2.85 -0.52
C LYS A 47 11.02 -4.17 -0.40
N ASP A 48 12.28 -4.23 -0.83
CA ASP A 48 13.03 -5.48 -0.87
C ASP A 48 13.43 -6.00 0.51
N HIS A 49 13.57 -5.12 1.50
CA HIS A 49 13.83 -5.52 2.89
C HIS A 49 12.60 -6.14 3.57
N VAL A 50 11.40 -5.68 3.20
CA VAL A 50 10.18 -5.98 3.95
C VAL A 50 9.24 -6.96 3.24
N ARG A 51 9.34 -7.15 1.92
CA ARG A 51 8.37 -7.95 1.13
C ARG A 51 8.14 -9.36 1.66
N ASN A 52 9.19 -10.03 2.14
CA ASN A 52 9.13 -11.41 2.62
C ASN A 52 8.92 -11.50 4.15
N HIS A 53 8.88 -10.37 4.85
CA HIS A 53 8.82 -10.30 6.32
C HIS A 53 7.64 -9.42 6.79
N SER A 54 6.67 -9.18 5.92
CA SER A 54 5.54 -8.28 6.17
C SER A 54 4.22 -8.96 5.85
N LEU A 55 3.20 -8.61 6.62
CA LEU A 55 1.82 -8.86 6.24
C LEU A 55 1.38 -7.71 5.33
N ILE A 56 1.22 -8.02 4.05
CA ILE A 56 0.83 -7.06 3.02
C ILE A 56 -0.61 -7.37 2.64
N PHE A 57 -1.51 -6.40 2.82
CA PHE A 57 -2.88 -6.49 2.33
C PHE A 57 -3.04 -5.57 1.13
N ASP A 58 -3.27 -6.16 -0.03
CA ASP A 58 -3.49 -5.47 -1.30
C ASP A 58 -4.30 -6.39 -2.21
N SER A 59 -5.55 -6.03 -2.47
CA SER A 59 -6.41 -6.82 -3.37
C SER A 59 -6.33 -6.36 -4.83
N TYR A 60 -5.78 -5.18 -5.13
CA TYR A 60 -5.70 -4.64 -6.49
C TYR A 60 -4.39 -5.01 -7.19
N PHE A 61 -3.28 -5.04 -6.45
CA PHE A 61 -1.95 -5.32 -6.97
C PHE A 61 -1.33 -6.55 -6.31
N CYS A 62 -2.15 -7.48 -5.82
CA CYS A 62 -1.69 -8.65 -5.07
C CYS A 62 -0.69 -9.50 -5.88
N GLU A 63 -0.92 -9.67 -7.18
CA GLU A 63 -0.03 -10.43 -8.08
C GLU A 63 1.36 -9.78 -8.20
N ILE A 64 1.41 -8.45 -8.25
CA ILE A 64 2.65 -7.69 -8.47
C ILE A 64 3.43 -7.51 -7.17
N LEU A 65 2.73 -7.32 -6.06
CA LEU A 65 3.32 -6.99 -4.77
C LEU A 65 3.39 -8.18 -3.80
N GLY A 66 2.83 -9.33 -4.15
CA GLY A 66 2.72 -10.50 -3.27
C GLY A 66 1.78 -10.25 -2.07
N GLY A 67 0.76 -9.41 -2.28
CA GLY A 67 -0.21 -9.04 -1.24
C GLY A 67 -1.26 -10.12 -1.00
N GLN A 68 -1.90 -10.06 0.16
CA GLN A 68 -3.07 -10.84 0.51
C GLN A 68 -4.34 -10.01 0.28
N PRO A 69 -5.50 -10.64 -0.03
CA PRO A 69 -6.76 -9.94 -0.10
C PRO A 69 -7.12 -9.29 1.23
N PHE A 70 -7.74 -8.11 1.19
CA PHE A 70 -8.41 -7.54 2.35
C PHE A 70 -9.50 -8.49 2.87
N LEU A 71 -9.58 -8.63 4.19
CA LEU A 71 -10.52 -9.54 4.86
C LEU A 71 -11.97 -9.03 4.89
N SER A 72 -12.21 -7.79 4.43
CA SER A 72 -13.51 -7.13 4.47
C SER A 72 -13.73 -6.28 3.23
N GLN A 73 -14.96 -6.28 2.72
CA GLN A 73 -15.37 -5.39 1.63
C GLN A 73 -15.77 -4.01 2.15
N ARG A 74 -15.45 -2.95 1.40
CA ARG A 74 -16.03 -1.62 1.62
C ARG A 74 -17.30 -1.49 0.79
N PRO A 75 -18.47 -1.24 1.39
CA PRO A 75 -19.75 -1.27 0.67
C PRO A 75 -20.03 -0.01 -0.18
N ILE A 76 -19.22 1.04 -0.02
CA ILE A 76 -19.42 2.31 -0.72
C ILE A 76 -18.33 2.45 -1.78
N ASP A 77 -18.76 2.54 -3.04
CA ASP A 77 -17.89 2.74 -4.19
C ASP A 77 -16.96 3.96 -4.02
N GLY A 78 -15.65 3.75 -4.22
CA GLY A 78 -14.63 4.80 -4.10
C GLY A 78 -14.13 5.03 -2.67
N CYS A 79 -14.66 4.33 -1.67
CA CYS A 79 -14.03 4.25 -0.36
C CYS A 79 -12.88 3.24 -0.38
N TYR A 80 -11.67 3.64 0.02
CA TYR A 80 -10.53 2.75 0.19
C TYR A 80 -9.77 3.04 1.49
N LEU A 81 -8.86 2.14 1.88
CA LEU A 81 -8.03 2.32 3.07
C LEU A 81 -7.10 3.53 2.89
N GLY A 82 -7.15 4.49 3.81
CA GLY A 82 -6.40 5.76 3.70
C GLY A 82 -7.20 6.93 3.10
N CYS A 83 -8.41 6.70 2.58
CA CYS A 83 -9.29 7.77 2.12
C CYS A 83 -9.88 8.58 3.29
N ILE A 84 -9.88 9.92 3.18
CA ILE A 84 -10.43 10.85 4.17
C ILE A 84 -11.94 10.62 4.33
N ARG A 85 -12.46 10.59 5.55
CA ARG A 85 -13.91 10.38 5.78
C ARG A 85 -14.74 11.58 5.28
N PRO A 86 -15.99 11.37 4.86
CA PRO A 86 -16.78 10.14 4.78
C PRO A 86 -16.60 9.38 3.45
N CYS A 87 -15.39 9.47 2.86
CA CYS A 87 -14.88 8.80 1.63
C CYS A 87 -14.50 9.77 0.49
N CYS A 88 -13.77 10.80 0.87
CA CYS A 88 -13.07 11.76 0.03
C CYS A 88 -14.02 12.80 -0.60
N ASN A 89 -14.71 13.54 0.27
CA ASN A 89 -15.81 14.50 0.04
C ASN A 89 -15.50 15.64 -0.95
N ASN A 90 -16.34 15.72 -2.00
CA ASN A 90 -16.46 16.79 -3.00
C ASN A 90 -15.21 17.13 -3.84
N ALA A 91 -15.42 16.98 -5.16
CA ALA A 91 -14.59 17.38 -6.28
C ALA A 91 -13.37 16.48 -6.59
N LYS A 92 -13.38 15.91 -7.81
CA LYS A 92 -12.21 15.43 -8.56
C LYS A 92 -11.64 14.02 -8.30
N ASN A 93 -12.26 13.17 -7.48
CA ASN A 93 -11.95 11.71 -7.49
C ASN A 93 -12.57 10.96 -8.67
N VAL A 94 -12.61 11.61 -9.83
CA VAL A 94 -13.17 11.08 -11.08
C VAL A 94 -12.32 9.92 -11.62
N HIS A 95 -11.00 9.95 -11.36
CA HIS A 95 -10.08 8.95 -11.93
C HIS A 95 -10.25 7.51 -11.40
N PHE A 96 -10.75 7.32 -10.17
CA PHE A 96 -11.08 5.97 -9.67
C PHE A 96 -12.49 5.52 -10.07
N ARG A 97 -13.45 6.46 -10.17
CA ARG A 97 -14.81 6.14 -10.62
C ARG A 97 -14.88 5.71 -12.08
N GLU A 98 -14.02 6.26 -12.93
CA GLU A 98 -13.96 5.94 -14.36
C GLU A 98 -13.24 4.64 -14.68
N ARG A 99 -12.49 4.07 -13.73
CA ARG A 99 -11.76 2.82 -13.89
C ARG A 99 -12.23 1.82 -12.83
N LYS A 100 -13.46 1.35 -13.00
CA LYS A 100 -13.99 0.15 -12.34
C LYS A 100 -13.20 -1.08 -12.81
N ILE A 101 -11.93 -1.16 -12.42
CA ILE A 101 -11.06 -2.29 -12.71
C ILE A 101 -11.46 -3.38 -11.72
N PRO A 102 -11.97 -4.54 -12.20
CA PRO A 102 -12.24 -5.66 -11.33
C PRO A 102 -10.96 -6.13 -10.67
N CYS A 103 -11.04 -6.56 -9.41
CA CYS A 103 -9.91 -7.21 -8.79
C CYS A 103 -9.65 -8.56 -9.46
N PRO A 104 -8.37 -8.93 -9.65
CA PRO A 104 -8.03 -10.26 -10.13
C PRO A 104 -8.63 -11.34 -9.23
N ILE A 105 -9.05 -12.48 -9.79
CA ILE A 105 -9.84 -13.49 -9.06
C ILE A 105 -9.03 -14.11 -7.91
N GLU A 106 -7.75 -14.35 -8.15
CA GLU A 106 -6.77 -14.83 -7.18
C GLU A 106 -6.46 -13.84 -6.07
N CYS A 107 -6.74 -12.55 -6.30
CA CYS A 107 -6.62 -11.48 -5.31
C CYS A 107 -7.91 -11.23 -4.52
N ARG A 108 -8.93 -12.08 -4.68
CA ARG A 108 -10.16 -12.03 -3.88
C ARG A 108 -10.07 -12.98 -2.69
N PRO A 109 -10.78 -12.71 -1.58
CA PRO A 109 -10.92 -13.68 -0.52
C PRO A 109 -11.53 -14.98 -1.07
N LYS A 110 -10.98 -16.12 -0.65
CA LYS A 110 -11.38 -17.45 -1.16
C LYS A 110 -12.87 -17.73 -0.97
N ASP A 111 -13.43 -17.25 0.13
CA ASP A 111 -14.84 -17.44 0.49
C ASP A 111 -15.76 -16.36 -0.10
N HIS A 112 -15.21 -15.38 -0.83
CA HIS A 112 -15.93 -14.23 -1.38
C HIS A 112 -15.45 -13.84 -2.79
N LEU A 113 -15.46 -14.82 -3.72
CA LEU A 113 -15.08 -14.58 -5.12
C LEU A 113 -16.06 -13.66 -5.88
N ASP A 114 -17.26 -13.47 -5.33
CA ASP A 114 -18.29 -12.55 -5.80
C ASP A 114 -17.95 -11.07 -5.56
N TRP A 115 -16.92 -10.78 -4.75
CA TRP A 115 -16.42 -9.41 -4.56
C TRP A 115 -15.62 -8.96 -5.78
N ILE A 116 -16.33 -8.50 -6.81
CA ILE A 116 -15.75 -8.06 -8.09
C ILE A 116 -14.80 -6.86 -7.89
N TYR A 117 -15.11 -6.00 -6.92
CA TYR A 117 -14.34 -4.80 -6.58
C TYR A 117 -13.77 -4.89 -5.17
N CYS A 118 -12.59 -4.32 -5.03
CA CYS A 118 -11.89 -4.08 -3.77
C CYS A 118 -11.81 -2.56 -3.51
#